data_AF-A0A6S7AVA2-F1
#
_entry.id   AF-A0A6S7AVA2-F1
#
_cell.length_a   1.000
_cell.length_b   1.000
_cell.length_c   1.000
_cell.angle_alpha   90.00
_cell.angle_beta   90.00
_cell.angle_gamma   90.00
#
_symmetry.space_group_name_H-M   'P 1'
#
loop_
_entity.id
_entity.type
_entity.pdbx_description
1 polymer ?
#
loop_
_entity_poly.entity_id
_entity_poly.type
_entity_poly.pdbx_seq_one_letter_code
_entity_poly.pdbx_strand_id
1 'polypeptide(L)'
;MWSLLKRLLAGPPAPPDPFAETIRFDDAGFTRASELAARMGLRQSWPWEDVHEFGFRFRQAVFPDPWHGDYMEGLWYVRVQDDGALMAVEFDEDVLDAQALPPALLRHMPGLNHEVLRAGLAAAKRGPRHFDGAGEWVAWQRDSIAPEKAAQ
;
A
#
# COMPACT_ATOMS: atom_id res chain seq x y z
N MET A 1 -9.52 -38.23 -26.23
CA MET A 1 -8.80 -39.02 -25.19
C MET A 1 -7.61 -38.29 -24.56
N TRP A 2 -6.99 -37.29 -25.20
CA TRP A 2 -5.84 -36.55 -24.64
C TRP A 2 -6.18 -35.57 -23.50
N SER A 3 -7.44 -35.11 -23.38
CA SER A 3 -7.88 -34.16 -22.36
C SER A 3 -8.08 -34.77 -20.97
N LEU A 4 -8.44 -36.05 -20.88
CA LEU A 4 -8.68 -36.76 -19.62
C LEU A 4 -7.37 -37.11 -18.89
N LEU A 5 -6.31 -37.45 -19.64
CA LEU A 5 -4.96 -37.68 -19.09
C LEU A 5 -4.33 -36.39 -18.55
N LYS A 6 -4.53 -35.24 -19.22
CA LYS A 6 -4.06 -33.93 -18.70
C LYS A 6 -4.71 -33.56 -17.38
N ARG A 7 -5.99 -33.91 -17.18
CA ARG A 7 -6.72 -33.62 -15.94
C ARG A 7 -6.34 -34.52 -14.77
N LEU A 8 -5.71 -35.67 -15.04
CA LEU A 8 -5.16 -36.57 -14.00
C LEU A 8 -3.72 -36.20 -13.60
N LEU A 9 -2.98 -35.50 -14.47
CA LEU A 9 -1.63 -35.01 -14.22
C LEU A 9 -1.60 -33.57 -13.68
N ALA A 10 -2.64 -32.78 -13.97
CA ALA A 10 -2.86 -31.51 -13.31
C ALA A 10 -3.29 -31.81 -11.88
N GLY A 11 -2.35 -31.71 -10.94
CA GLY A 11 -2.65 -31.73 -9.51
C GLY A 11 -3.71 -30.69 -9.16
N PRO A 12 -4.28 -30.76 -7.94
CA PRO A 12 -5.20 -29.72 -7.48
C PRO A 12 -4.57 -28.34 -7.69
N PRO A 13 -5.38 -27.31 -8.01
CA PRO A 13 -4.86 -25.96 -8.14
C PRO A 13 -4.09 -25.61 -6.86
N ALA A 14 -2.96 -24.91 -7.03
CA ALA A 14 -2.21 -24.44 -5.88
C ALA A 14 -3.16 -23.68 -4.96
N PRO A 15 -3.09 -23.90 -3.63
CA PRO A 15 -3.88 -23.11 -2.70
C PRO A 15 -3.59 -21.63 -2.94
N PRO A 16 -4.60 -20.75 -2.81
CA PRO A 16 -4.37 -19.32 -2.92
C PRO A 16 -3.28 -18.88 -1.96
N ASP A 17 -2.42 -17.96 -2.41
CA ASP A 17 -1.37 -17.40 -1.57
C ASP A 17 -2.04 -16.59 -0.45
N PRO A 18 -1.88 -16.98 0.83
CA PRO A 18 -2.52 -16.29 1.95
C PRO A 18 -1.97 -14.88 2.18
N PHE A 19 -0.82 -14.56 1.59
CA PHE A 19 -0.19 -13.23 1.63
C PHE A 19 -0.60 -12.35 0.45
N ALA A 20 -1.27 -12.90 -0.57
CA ALA A 20 -1.73 -12.09 -1.68
C ALA A 20 -2.72 -11.02 -1.20
N GLU A 21 -2.41 -9.77 -1.54
CA GLU A 21 -3.20 -8.62 -1.15
C GLU A 21 -4.10 -8.17 -2.29
N THR A 22 -5.34 -7.81 -1.96
CA THR A 22 -6.23 -7.10 -2.88
C THR A 22 -6.38 -5.67 -2.39
N ILE A 23 -5.85 -4.74 -3.18
CA ILE A 23 -5.99 -3.31 -2.95
C ILE A 23 -7.12 -2.77 -3.81
N ARG A 24 -8.06 -2.04 -3.20
CA ARG A 24 -9.21 -1.45 -3.89
C ARG A 24 -9.49 -0.04 -3.36
N PHE A 25 -9.78 0.86 -4.29
CA PHE A 25 -10.29 2.20 -4.01
C PHE A 25 -11.60 2.38 -4.78
N ASP A 26 -12.69 2.62 -4.07
CA ASP A 26 -14.03 2.76 -4.64
C ASP A 26 -14.86 3.74 -3.82
N ASP A 27 -16.12 3.91 -4.18
CA ASP A 27 -16.99 4.91 -3.54
C ASP A 27 -17.24 4.62 -2.05
N ALA A 28 -17.06 3.38 -1.58
CA ALA A 28 -17.19 3.04 -0.16
C ALA A 28 -15.93 3.37 0.66
N GLY A 29 -14.75 3.45 0.03
CA GLY A 29 -13.51 3.70 0.76
C GLY A 29 -12.28 3.03 0.15
N PHE A 30 -11.33 2.77 1.04
CA PHE A 30 -10.10 2.02 0.80
C PHE A 30 -10.20 0.62 1.40
N THR A 31 -9.85 -0.40 0.63
CA THR A 31 -9.77 -1.79 1.09
C THR A 31 -8.37 -2.35 0.80
N ARG A 32 -7.76 -2.96 1.81
CA ARG A 32 -6.60 -3.86 1.69
C ARG A 32 -7.00 -5.19 2.30
N ALA A 33 -7.30 -6.17 1.44
CA ALA A 33 -7.75 -7.48 1.87
C ALA A 33 -6.66 -8.54 1.69
N SER A 34 -6.50 -9.43 2.66
CA SER A 34 -5.70 -10.65 2.54
C SER A 34 -6.29 -11.76 3.41
N GLU A 35 -6.11 -13.02 3.01
CA GLU A 35 -6.62 -14.14 3.80
C GLU A 35 -6.00 -14.18 5.20
N LEU A 36 -4.71 -13.84 5.30
CA LEU A 36 -4.01 -13.77 6.58
C LEU A 36 -4.61 -12.70 7.49
N ALA A 37 -4.80 -11.48 6.99
CA ALA A 37 -5.41 -10.39 7.76
C ALA A 37 -6.83 -10.77 8.24
N ALA A 38 -7.61 -11.40 7.36
CA ALA A 38 -8.94 -11.91 7.71
C ALA A 38 -8.90 -12.94 8.85
N ARG A 39 -7.97 -13.91 8.79
CA ARG A 39 -7.79 -14.93 9.84
C ARG A 39 -7.31 -14.35 11.17
N MET A 40 -6.53 -13.28 11.12
CA MET A 40 -6.06 -12.54 12.30
C MET A 40 -7.13 -11.60 12.88
N GLY A 41 -8.29 -11.47 12.23
CA GLY A 41 -9.35 -10.56 12.66
C GLY A 41 -8.98 -9.08 12.49
N LEU A 42 -8.02 -8.77 11.62
CA LEU A 42 -7.62 -7.40 11.33
C LEU A 42 -8.67 -6.71 10.46
N ARG A 43 -8.88 -5.42 10.70
CA ARG A 43 -9.68 -4.59 9.80
C ARG A 43 -9.00 -4.52 8.43
N GLN A 44 -9.81 -4.61 7.38
CA GLN A 44 -9.35 -4.66 5.98
C GLN A 44 -9.94 -3.55 5.11
N SER A 45 -10.89 -2.78 5.65
CA SER A 45 -11.58 -1.73 4.90
C SER A 45 -11.85 -0.52 5.78
N TRP A 46 -11.58 0.65 5.23
CA TRP A 46 -11.75 1.95 5.87
C TRP A 46 -12.57 2.85 4.96
N PRO A 47 -13.65 3.46 5.47
CA PRO A 47 -14.40 4.44 4.72
C PRO A 47 -13.56 5.71 4.53
N TRP A 48 -13.96 6.56 3.58
CA TRP A 48 -13.15 7.73 3.24
C TRP A 48 -12.97 8.70 4.40
N GLU A 49 -13.94 8.85 5.30
CA GLU A 49 -13.83 9.68 6.50
C GLU A 49 -12.70 9.26 7.44
N ASP A 50 -12.35 7.97 7.46
CA ASP A 50 -11.26 7.43 8.25
C ASP A 50 -9.91 7.60 7.53
N VAL A 51 -9.88 8.04 6.26
CA VAL A 51 -8.64 8.26 5.51
C VAL A 51 -8.13 9.68 5.75
N HIS A 52 -6.91 9.77 6.26
CA HIS A 52 -6.29 10.98 6.79
C HIS A 52 -5.09 11.47 5.98
N GLU A 53 -4.38 10.55 5.34
CA GLU A 53 -3.19 10.87 4.56
C GLU A 53 -3.01 9.85 3.45
N PHE A 54 -2.42 10.30 2.35
CA PHE A 54 -1.98 9.43 1.26
C PHE A 54 -0.63 9.89 0.73
N GLY A 55 0.25 8.95 0.49
CA GLY A 55 1.58 9.25 -0.01
C GLY A 55 2.37 8.03 -0.42
N PHE A 56 3.66 8.27 -0.62
CA PHE A 56 4.64 7.26 -0.97
C PHE A 56 5.77 7.27 0.06
N ARG A 57 6.31 6.10 0.37
CA ARG A 57 7.43 5.92 1.29
C ARG A 57 8.49 5.07 0.61
N PHE A 58 9.74 5.50 0.73
CA PHE A 58 10.90 4.72 0.31
C PHE A 58 11.76 4.48 1.54
N ARG A 59 11.86 3.23 1.98
CA ARG A 59 12.49 2.88 3.27
C ARG A 59 13.25 1.58 3.16
N GLN A 60 14.15 1.34 4.10
CA GLN A 60 14.76 0.01 4.22
C GLN A 60 13.66 -1.01 4.58
N ALA A 61 13.70 -2.15 3.89
CA ALA A 61 12.84 -3.28 4.15
C ALA A 61 12.97 -3.71 5.61
N VAL A 62 11.83 -3.95 6.26
CA VAL A 62 11.82 -4.42 7.66
C VAL A 62 12.33 -5.85 7.76
N PHE A 63 12.09 -6.65 6.71
CA PHE A 63 12.54 -8.03 6.60
C PHE A 63 13.56 -8.13 5.46
N PRO A 64 14.87 -8.09 5.75
CA PRO A 64 15.88 -8.16 4.71
C PRO A 64 15.81 -9.51 4.00
N ASP A 65 16.10 -9.51 2.70
CA ASP A 65 16.10 -10.72 1.90
C ASP A 65 17.31 -11.59 2.33
N PRO A 66 17.14 -12.90 2.62
CA PRO A 66 18.24 -13.74 3.10
C PRO A 66 19.39 -13.92 2.10
N TRP A 67 19.16 -13.66 0.80
CA TRP A 67 20.15 -13.82 -0.26
C TRP A 67 20.78 -12.49 -0.68
N HIS A 68 20.04 -11.39 -0.58
CA HIS A 68 20.45 -10.08 -1.05
C HIS A 68 20.76 -9.12 0.10
N GLY A 69 20.42 -9.44 1.35
CA GLY A 69 20.64 -8.59 2.52
C GLY A 69 19.76 -7.35 2.50
N ASP A 70 20.22 -6.27 3.14
CA ASP A 70 19.45 -5.02 3.25
C ASP A 70 19.12 -4.41 1.89
N TYR A 71 17.85 -4.09 1.69
CA TYR A 71 17.36 -3.41 0.50
C TYR A 71 16.31 -2.38 0.86
N MET A 72 16.01 -1.51 -0.09
CA MET A 72 15.01 -0.47 0.00
C MET A 72 13.73 -0.88 -0.73
N GLU A 73 12.59 -0.58 -0.12
CA GLU A 73 11.25 -0.82 -0.64
C GLU A 73 10.54 0.50 -0.90
N GLY A 74 9.91 0.59 -2.07
CA GLY A 74 8.92 1.61 -2.38
C GLY A 74 7.54 1.11 -1.98
N LEU A 75 6.83 1.91 -1.19
CA LEU A 75 5.52 1.57 -0.65
C LEU A 75 4.58 2.75 -0.83
N TRP A 76 3.40 2.50 -1.36
CA TRP A 76 2.28 3.40 -1.16
C TRP A 76 1.80 3.28 0.28
N TYR A 77 1.27 4.36 0.84
CA TYR A 77 0.61 4.28 2.12
C TYR A 77 -0.65 5.13 2.19
N VAL A 78 -1.61 4.64 2.97
CA VAL A 78 -2.79 5.39 3.42
C VAL A 78 -2.72 5.46 4.94
N ARG A 79 -2.73 6.66 5.52
CA ARG A 79 -2.91 6.81 6.98
C ARG A 79 -4.40 6.81 7.27
N VAL A 80 -4.82 5.87 8.10
CA VAL A 80 -6.23 5.67 8.46
C VAL A 80 -6.43 5.77 9.97
N GLN A 81 -7.62 6.19 10.38
CA GLN A 81 -8.10 6.06 11.75
C GLN A 81 -8.56 4.61 11.97
N ASP A 82 -7.96 3.94 12.94
CA ASP A 82 -8.32 2.57 13.32
C ASP A 82 -8.30 2.41 14.85
N ASP A 83 -9.41 1.96 15.42
CA ASP A 83 -9.59 1.80 16.88
C ASP A 83 -9.09 2.97 17.73
N GLY A 84 -9.30 4.21 17.27
CA GLY A 84 -8.90 5.42 17.99
C GLY A 84 -7.43 5.83 17.83
N ALA A 85 -6.62 5.07 17.08
CA ALA A 85 -5.26 5.44 16.69
C ALA A 85 -5.14 5.73 15.18
N LEU A 86 -4.17 6.57 14.80
CA LEU A 86 -3.77 6.72 13.39
C LEU A 86 -2.75 5.65 13.04
N MET A 87 -3.03 4.86 12.01
CA MET A 87 -2.14 3.82 11.51
C MET A 87 -1.83 4.02 10.04
N ALA A 88 -0.58 3.76 9.65
CA ALA A 88 -0.20 3.71 8.24
C ALA A 88 -0.46 2.29 7.71
N VAL A 89 -1.30 2.19 6.68
CA VAL A 89 -1.49 0.96 5.90
C VAL A 89 -0.62 1.09 4.65
N GLU A 90 0.44 0.30 4.59
CA GLU A 90 1.39 0.26 3.48
C GLU A 90 1.04 -0.89 2.50
N PHE A 91 1.33 -0.68 1.21
CA PHE A 91 1.22 -1.70 0.15
C PHE A 91 2.19 -1.40 -1.00
N ASP A 92 2.49 -2.41 -1.81
CA ASP A 92 3.59 -2.39 -2.78
C ASP A 92 3.50 -1.30 -3.83
N GLU A 93 4.65 -0.73 -4.23
CA GLU A 93 4.78 0.31 -5.26
C GLU A 93 4.09 -0.03 -6.58
N ASP A 94 4.06 -1.31 -6.97
CA ASP A 94 3.53 -1.77 -8.26
C ASP A 94 1.99 -1.78 -8.35
N VAL A 95 1.30 -1.61 -7.21
CA VAL A 95 -0.16 -1.61 -7.14
C VAL A 95 -0.79 -0.39 -7.82
N LEU A 96 -0.12 0.77 -7.80
CA LEU A 96 -0.65 2.02 -8.35
C LEU A 96 0.29 2.65 -9.37
N ASP A 97 -0.30 3.20 -10.42
CA ASP A 97 0.37 4.10 -11.35
C ASP A 97 0.04 5.56 -10.97
N ALA A 98 1.07 6.35 -10.62
CA ALA A 98 0.93 7.77 -10.30
C ALA A 98 0.37 8.62 -11.46
N GLN A 99 0.39 8.13 -12.70
CA GLN A 99 -0.20 8.80 -13.86
C GLN A 99 -1.65 8.38 -14.11
N ALA A 100 -2.12 7.30 -13.47
CA ALA A 100 -3.44 6.71 -13.69
C ALA A 100 -4.08 6.26 -12.36
N LEU A 101 -4.06 7.16 -11.36
CA LEU A 101 -4.64 6.87 -10.05
C LEU A 101 -6.15 6.55 -10.13
N PRO A 102 -6.67 5.69 -9.24
CA PRO A 102 -8.10 5.34 -9.22
C PRO A 102 -9.00 6.57 -9.13
N PRO A 103 -10.06 6.67 -9.95
CA PRO A 103 -10.95 7.84 -9.93
C PRO A 103 -11.62 8.10 -8.58
N ALA A 104 -11.94 7.05 -7.82
CA ALA A 104 -12.49 7.18 -6.48
C ALA A 104 -11.50 7.85 -5.53
N LEU A 105 -10.23 7.44 -5.56
CA LEU A 105 -9.16 8.07 -4.78
C LEU A 105 -9.06 9.57 -5.08
N LEU A 106 -9.03 9.94 -6.37
CA LEU A 106 -8.94 11.34 -6.79
C LEU A 106 -10.16 12.17 -6.37
N ARG A 107 -11.37 11.59 -6.36
CA ARG A 107 -12.58 12.27 -5.87
C ARG A 107 -12.51 12.60 -4.38
N HIS A 108 -11.95 11.69 -3.58
CA HIS A 108 -11.93 11.81 -2.12
C HIS A 108 -10.67 12.50 -1.58
N MET A 109 -9.70 12.80 -2.43
CA MET A 109 -8.45 13.50 -2.09
C MET A 109 -8.27 14.78 -2.91
N PRO A 110 -9.16 15.78 -2.75
CA PRO A 110 -9.02 17.04 -3.46
C PRO A 110 -7.69 17.71 -3.10
N GLY A 111 -6.98 18.20 -4.11
CA GLY A 111 -5.68 18.84 -3.93
C GLY A 111 -4.48 17.89 -3.85
N LEU A 112 -4.65 16.59 -4.12
CA LEU A 112 -3.55 15.63 -4.18
C LEU A 112 -2.40 16.12 -5.09
N ASN A 113 -1.21 16.21 -4.52
CA ASN A 113 -0.02 16.72 -5.19
C ASN A 113 0.72 15.60 -5.93
N HIS A 114 0.48 15.50 -7.24
CA HIS A 114 1.09 14.48 -8.09
C HIS A 114 2.60 14.66 -8.27
N GLU A 115 3.14 15.87 -8.10
CA GLU A 115 4.59 16.10 -8.18
C GLU A 115 5.31 15.46 -6.99
N VAL A 116 4.69 15.51 -5.80
CA VAL A 116 5.22 14.87 -4.59
C VAL A 116 5.31 13.36 -4.76
N LEU A 117 4.27 12.73 -5.32
CA LEU A 117 4.31 11.30 -5.65
C LEU A 117 5.38 10.95 -6.67
N ARG A 118 5.50 11.77 -7.74
CA ARG A 118 6.53 11.57 -8.76
C ARG A 118 7.94 11.70 -8.18
N ALA A 119 8.16 12.60 -7.23
CA ALA A 119 9.45 12.74 -6.54
C ALA A 119 9.79 11.49 -5.72
N GLY A 120 8.82 10.93 -4.99
CA GLY A 120 9.01 9.67 -4.24
C GLY A 120 9.32 8.49 -5.15
N LEU A 121 8.54 8.30 -6.22
CA LEU A 121 8.81 7.27 -7.22
C LEU A 121 10.15 7.47 -7.92
N ALA A 122 10.57 8.72 -8.15
CA ALA A 122 11.88 9.00 -8.72
C ALA A 122 13.03 8.60 -7.78
N ALA A 123 12.85 8.70 -6.46
CA ALA A 123 13.81 8.20 -5.49
C ALA A 123 13.91 6.67 -5.53
N ALA A 124 12.76 5.97 -5.54
CA ALA A 124 12.71 4.50 -5.62
C ALA A 124 13.34 3.96 -6.91
N LYS A 125 13.11 4.63 -8.05
CA LYS A 125 13.72 4.30 -9.35
C LYS A 125 15.24 4.32 -9.39
N ARG A 126 15.91 4.95 -8.41
CA ARG A 126 17.39 4.90 -8.30
C ARG A 126 17.91 3.55 -7.81
N GLY A 127 17.01 2.67 -7.37
CA GLY A 127 17.27 1.25 -7.15
C GLY A 127 17.27 0.82 -5.69
N PRO A 128 17.20 -0.50 -5.43
CA PRO A 128 16.96 -1.08 -4.11
C PRO A 128 18.13 -0.91 -3.12
N ARG A 129 19.24 -0.29 -3.53
CA ARG A 129 20.39 0.03 -2.66
C ARG A 129 20.61 1.53 -2.48
N HIS A 130 19.64 2.36 -2.90
CA HIS A 130 19.74 3.80 -2.73
C HIS A 130 19.30 4.23 -1.32
N PHE A 131 20.07 3.85 -0.30
CA PHE A 131 19.74 4.14 1.10
C PHE A 131 19.62 5.64 1.40
N ASP A 132 20.45 6.48 0.76
CA ASP A 132 20.38 7.94 0.89
C ASP A 132 19.09 8.56 0.33
N GLY A 133 18.32 7.78 -0.45
CA GLY A 133 17.04 8.19 -0.99
C GLY A 133 15.86 8.00 -0.03
N ALA A 134 16.09 7.46 1.17
CA ALA A 134 15.02 7.16 2.13
C ALA A 134 14.17 8.40 2.43
N GLY A 135 12.85 8.23 2.48
CA GLY A 135 11.94 9.35 2.72
C GLY A 135 10.46 8.99 2.68
N GLU A 136 9.65 9.98 3.06
CA GLU A 136 8.19 9.96 3.00
C GLU A 136 7.70 11.18 2.23
N TRP A 137 6.83 10.94 1.25
CA TRP A 137 6.27 11.93 0.34
C TRP A 137 4.76 11.98 0.54
N VAL A 138 4.33 12.87 1.43
CA VAL A 138 2.93 13.13 1.75
C VAL A 138 2.28 13.92 0.61
N ALA A 139 1.51 13.26 -0.25
CA ALA A 139 0.90 13.94 -1.40
C ALA A 139 -0.48 14.53 -1.11
N TRP A 140 -1.15 14.00 -0.09
CA TRP A 140 -2.42 14.52 0.37
C TRP A 140 -2.56 14.28 1.87
N GLN A 141 -3.13 15.26 2.57
CA GLN A 141 -3.47 15.17 3.97
C GLN A 141 -4.82 15.86 4.19
N ARG A 142 -5.65 15.27 5.06
CA ARG A 142 -6.95 15.84 5.41
C ARG A 142 -6.77 17.08 6.27
N ASP A 143 -7.40 18.19 5.89
CA ASP A 143 -7.34 19.48 6.60
C ASP A 143 -7.80 19.43 8.07
N SER A 144 -8.56 18.42 8.46
CA SER A 144 -9.15 18.30 9.81
C SER A 144 -8.26 17.62 10.84
N ILE A 145 -7.04 17.20 10.48
CA ILE A 145 -6.06 16.74 11.47
C ILE A 145 -5.41 17.99 12.06
N ALA A 146 -6.08 18.60 13.03
CA ALA A 146 -5.41 19.58 13.88
C ALA A 146 -4.18 18.85 14.48
N PRO A 147 -2.96 19.40 14.34
CA PRO A 147 -1.81 18.80 14.99
C PRO A 147 -2.08 18.86 16.49
N GLU A 148 -2.25 17.70 17.12
CA GLU A 148 -2.06 17.61 18.56
C GLU A 148 -0.61 18.01 18.77
N LYS A 149 -0.44 19.25 19.25
CA LYS A 149 0.86 19.83 19.55
C LYS A 149 1.66 18.78 20.31
N ALA A 150 2.80 18.40 19.75
CA ALA A 150 3.91 17.86 20.52
C ALA A 150 4.30 18.93 21.55
N ALA A 151 3.58 18.94 22.66
CA ALA A 151 3.94 19.62 23.88
C ALA A 151 4.50 18.53 24.80
N GLN A 152 5.81 18.33 24.69
CA GLN A 152 6.70 17.97 25.79
C GLN A 152 8.16 18.04 25.31
#